data_AF-A0A3M3FBB6-F1
#
_entry.id   AF-A0A3M3FBB6-F1
#
_cell.length_a   1.000
_cell.length_b   1.000
_cell.length_c   1.000
_cell.angle_alpha   90.00
_cell.angle_beta   90.00
_cell.angle_gamma   90.00
#
_symmetry.space_group_name_H-M   'P 1'
#
loop_
_entity.id
_entity.type
_entity.pdbx_description
1 polymer ?
#
loop_
_entity_poly.entity_id
_entity_poly.type
_entity_poly.pdbx_seq_one_letter_code
_entity_poly.pdbx_strand_id
1 'polypeptide(L)'
;MIEPDLETVEPDIEPVGPDLEIEVEQRLLAVFDFDGTITRHDSFVPFLKFAFGQRAFSVRMARLVLPSIGYLAKRVTRDELKGRLIKAFLSGVEVQWLQQKAEAFCQSHWSRLMRPAALESIAAEIDKGAIVTLCSASPAMVLQPFADRLKVELIGTNLEVIDGKLTGLIEGSNCRCDSKVARLESVYGPLTQFRVRAWGDTRGDHELLAAAQDAHWRLFHPTWRRGRYKGPVNAKLHNPDGKDGPTR
;
A
#
# COMPACT_ATOMS: atom_id res chain seq x y z
N MET A 1 41.26 -19.67 -70.64
CA MET A 1 41.34 -18.20 -70.77
C MET A 1 39.93 -17.68 -70.97
N ILE A 2 39.66 -16.52 -70.37
CA ILE A 2 38.39 -15.78 -70.27
C ILE A 2 37.64 -16.06 -68.96
N GLU A 3 37.97 -15.26 -67.95
CA GLU A 3 37.16 -15.02 -66.74
C GLU A 3 35.96 -14.14 -67.12
N PRO A 4 34.78 -14.31 -66.49
CA PRO A 4 33.75 -13.29 -66.50
C PRO A 4 33.81 -12.43 -65.23
N ASP A 5 33.71 -11.12 -65.44
CA ASP A 5 33.63 -10.07 -64.41
C ASP A 5 32.53 -10.37 -63.37
N LEU A 6 32.91 -10.32 -62.10
CA LEU A 6 32.00 -10.21 -60.96
C LEU A 6 31.63 -8.74 -60.77
N GLU A 7 30.49 -8.31 -61.32
CA GLU A 7 29.83 -7.08 -60.89
C GLU A 7 29.43 -7.22 -59.41
N THR A 8 30.10 -6.46 -58.56
CA THR A 8 29.69 -6.25 -57.16
C THR A 8 28.42 -5.40 -57.14
N VAL A 9 27.27 -6.04 -56.99
CA VAL A 9 26.02 -5.35 -56.63
C VAL A 9 26.04 -5.12 -55.13
N GLU A 10 26.42 -3.92 -54.71
CA GLU A 10 26.15 -3.45 -53.34
C GLU A 10 24.63 -3.26 -53.19
N PRO A 11 23.95 -3.90 -52.22
CA PRO A 11 22.56 -3.60 -51.97
C PRO A 11 22.44 -2.19 -51.38
N ASP A 12 21.57 -1.37 -51.98
CA ASP A 12 21.12 -0.08 -51.43
C ASP A 12 20.60 -0.30 -50.00
N ILE A 13 21.44 0.00 -49.01
CA ILE A 13 21.00 0.15 -47.62
C ILE A 13 20.48 1.57 -47.50
N GLU A 14 19.16 1.73 -47.64
CA GLU A 14 18.51 2.97 -47.23
C GLU A 14 18.85 3.26 -45.76
N PRO A 15 19.22 4.50 -45.40
CA PRO A 15 19.56 4.82 -44.02
C PRO A 15 18.31 4.72 -43.15
N VAL A 16 18.30 3.74 -42.25
CA VAL A 16 17.31 3.66 -41.17
C VAL A 16 17.42 4.96 -40.36
N GLY A 17 16.39 5.80 -40.44
CA GLY A 17 16.33 7.10 -39.78
C GLY A 17 16.48 6.97 -38.25
N PRO A 18 16.92 8.04 -37.57
CA PRO A 18 17.13 8.01 -36.13
C PRO A 18 15.78 7.92 -35.42
N ASP A 19 15.77 7.11 -34.36
CA ASP A 19 14.82 7.15 -33.26
C ASP A 19 13.37 6.74 -33.55
N LEU A 20 13.18 5.45 -33.85
CA LEU A 20 12.01 4.74 -33.31
C LEU A 20 12.22 4.64 -31.79
N GLU A 21 11.87 5.71 -31.06
CA GLU A 21 11.51 5.58 -29.65
C GLU A 21 10.41 4.53 -29.60
N ILE A 22 10.76 3.30 -29.25
CA ILE A 22 9.79 2.32 -28.79
C ILE A 22 9.16 2.98 -27.58
N GLU A 23 7.98 3.57 -27.73
CA GLU A 23 7.12 3.90 -26.60
C GLU A 23 6.85 2.58 -25.90
N VAL A 24 7.72 2.24 -24.95
CA VAL A 24 7.50 1.11 -24.05
C VAL A 24 6.24 1.50 -23.29
N GLU A 25 5.12 0.90 -23.66
CA GLU A 25 3.85 1.10 -22.98
C GLU A 25 4.09 0.82 -21.49
N GLN A 26 4.16 1.90 -20.70
CA GLN A 26 4.52 1.79 -19.29
C GLN A 26 3.46 0.97 -18.59
N ARG A 27 3.87 -0.13 -17.96
CA ARG A 27 2.95 -1.00 -17.22
C ARG A 27 2.22 -0.19 -16.15
N LEU A 28 0.94 -0.47 -15.94
CA LEU A 28 0.14 0.24 -14.94
C LEU A 28 0.32 -0.42 -13.57
N LEU A 29 0.69 0.38 -12.56
CA LEU A 29 0.77 -0.05 -11.16
C LEU A 29 -0.18 0.79 -10.31
N ALA A 30 -1.20 0.15 -9.74
CA ALA A 30 -2.20 0.78 -8.90
C ALA A 30 -1.98 0.41 -7.43
N VAL A 31 -1.56 1.38 -6.61
CA VAL A 31 -1.21 1.17 -5.21
C VAL A 31 -2.23 1.80 -4.29
N PHE A 32 -2.89 0.97 -3.47
CA PHE A 32 -3.90 1.42 -2.52
C PHE A 32 -3.39 1.29 -1.09
N ASP A 33 -3.38 2.39 -0.34
CA ASP A 33 -3.37 2.27 1.12
C ASP A 33 -4.64 1.55 1.62
N PHE A 34 -4.53 0.84 2.74
CA PHE A 34 -5.64 0.03 3.25
C PHE A 34 -6.51 0.81 4.24
N ASP A 35 -5.91 1.25 5.35
CA ASP A 35 -6.59 1.68 6.56
C ASP A 35 -7.06 3.13 6.51
N GLY A 36 -8.38 3.33 6.34
CA GLY A 36 -8.95 4.67 6.18
C GLY A 36 -9.14 5.04 4.71
N THR A 37 -8.29 4.51 3.84
CA THR A 37 -8.37 4.65 2.37
C THR A 37 -9.44 3.73 1.78
N ILE A 38 -9.17 2.42 1.61
CA ILE A 38 -10.18 1.49 1.07
C ILE A 38 -11.15 0.99 2.15
N THR A 39 -10.72 1.01 3.41
CA THR A 39 -11.59 0.77 4.55
C THR A 39 -12.14 2.08 5.12
N ARG A 40 -13.26 2.01 5.85
CA ARG A 40 -13.87 3.19 6.49
C ARG A 40 -12.99 3.75 7.63
N HIS A 41 -12.29 2.88 8.35
CA HIS A 41 -11.48 3.17 9.53
C HIS A 41 -10.30 2.19 9.62
N ASP A 42 -9.36 2.45 10.53
CA ASP A 42 -8.29 1.50 10.90
C ASP A 42 -8.85 0.10 11.19
N SER A 43 -8.18 -0.92 10.66
CA SER A 43 -8.56 -2.33 10.77
C SER A 43 -7.82 -3.04 11.90
N PHE A 44 -6.62 -2.58 12.28
CA PHE A 44 -5.77 -3.32 13.20
C PHE A 44 -6.28 -3.30 14.64
N VAL A 45 -6.69 -2.14 15.16
CA VAL A 45 -7.25 -2.08 16.53
C VAL A 45 -8.57 -2.86 16.64
N PRO A 46 -9.53 -2.73 15.71
CA PRO A 46 -10.71 -3.60 15.68
C PRO A 46 -10.38 -5.08 15.57
N PHE A 47 -9.38 -5.45 14.76
CA PHE A 47 -8.90 -6.82 14.65
C PHE A 47 -8.38 -7.35 16.00
N LEU A 48 -7.56 -6.59 16.72
CA LEU A 48 -7.07 -6.98 18.06
C LEU A 48 -8.24 -7.21 19.03
N LYS A 49 -9.24 -6.33 19.00
CA LYS A 49 -10.46 -6.49 19.82
C LYS A 49 -11.25 -7.74 19.44
N PHE A 50 -11.37 -8.04 18.14
CA PHE A 50 -12.05 -9.24 17.65
C PHE A 50 -11.30 -10.53 18.02
N ALA A 51 -9.99 -10.57 17.75
CA ALA A 51 -9.17 -11.78 17.91
C ALA A 51 -9.03 -12.23 19.36
N PHE A 52 -8.83 -11.27 20.28
CA PHE A 52 -8.61 -11.55 21.71
C PHE A 52 -9.87 -11.38 22.57
N GLY A 53 -10.94 -10.81 22.02
CA GLY A 53 -12.17 -10.51 22.73
C GLY A 53 -12.09 -9.25 23.61
N GLN A 54 -13.26 -8.71 23.95
CA GLN A 54 -13.39 -7.41 24.62
C GLN A 54 -12.67 -7.35 25.98
N ARG A 55 -12.75 -8.42 26.79
CA ARG A 55 -12.17 -8.43 28.14
C ARG A 55 -10.64 -8.39 28.10
N ALA A 56 -10.02 -9.28 27.33
CA ALA A 56 -8.56 -9.32 27.20
C ALA A 56 -8.04 -8.03 26.54
N PHE A 57 -8.75 -7.53 25.53
CA PHE A 57 -8.45 -6.26 24.90
C PHE A 57 -8.44 -5.11 25.91
N SER A 58 -9.51 -4.93 26.70
CA SER A 58 -9.58 -3.86 27.69
C SER A 58 -8.46 -3.94 28.74
N VAL A 59 -8.14 -5.14 29.24
CA VAL A 59 -7.06 -5.32 30.22
C VAL A 59 -5.69 -4.95 29.63
N ARG A 60 -5.39 -5.42 28.40
CA ARG A 60 -4.12 -5.13 27.73
C ARG A 60 -4.00 -3.64 27.38
N MET A 61 -5.08 -3.02 26.90
CA MET A 61 -5.12 -1.58 26.62
C MET A 61 -4.92 -0.75 27.89
N ALA A 62 -5.57 -1.12 29.00
CA ALA A 62 -5.38 -0.44 30.28
C ALA A 62 -3.92 -0.51 30.74
N ARG A 63 -3.27 -1.68 30.63
CA ARG A 63 -1.85 -1.83 30.95
C ARG A 63 -0.92 -1.01 30.05
N LEU A 64 -1.30 -0.73 28.80
CA LEU A 64 -0.54 0.09 27.87
C LEU A 64 -0.71 1.59 28.15
N VAL A 65 -1.91 2.01 28.55
CA VAL A 65 -2.25 3.42 28.80
C VAL A 65 -1.86 3.88 30.20
N LEU A 66 -2.06 3.06 31.25
CA LEU A 66 -1.82 3.44 32.65
C LEU A 66 -0.40 3.98 32.91
N PRO A 67 0.69 3.35 32.43
CA PRO A 67 2.04 3.90 32.58
C PRO A 67 2.28 5.18 31.77
N SER A 68 1.46 5.43 30.74
CA SER A 68 1.56 6.59 29.87
C SER A 68 0.84 7.82 30.43
N ILE A 69 -0.08 7.67 31.38
CA ILE A 69 -0.80 8.78 32.03
C ILE A 69 0.16 9.71 32.79
N GLY A 70 1.22 9.17 33.41
CA GLY A 70 2.28 9.97 34.03
C GLY A 70 3.27 10.61 33.03
N TYR A 71 3.24 10.17 31.77
CA TYR A 71 4.17 10.57 30.70
C TYR A 71 3.50 11.37 29.57
N LEU A 72 2.22 11.74 29.70
CA LEU A 72 1.41 12.41 28.67
C LEU A 72 1.95 13.79 28.23
N ALA A 73 3.06 14.26 28.82
CA ALA A 73 3.86 15.39 28.34
C ALA A 73 4.76 15.06 27.13
N LYS A 74 4.95 13.79 26.73
CA LYS A 74 5.74 13.41 25.54
C LYS A 74 4.83 12.94 24.40
N ARG A 75 4.99 13.55 23.22
CA ARG A 75 4.25 13.23 21.99
C ARG A 75 4.62 11.83 21.47
N VAL A 76 3.91 10.79 21.91
CA VAL A 76 4.06 9.43 21.39
C VAL A 76 3.64 9.40 19.92
N THR A 77 4.49 8.84 19.05
CA THR A 77 4.19 8.74 17.62
C THR A 77 3.21 7.60 17.32
N ARG A 78 2.53 7.65 16.16
CA ARG A 78 1.64 6.56 15.73
C ARG A 78 2.38 5.23 15.58
N ASP A 79 3.65 5.30 15.19
CA ASP A 79 4.47 4.11 14.94
C ASP A 79 4.92 3.48 16.26
N GLU A 80 5.29 4.30 17.26
CA GLU A 80 5.53 3.82 18.62
C GLU A 80 4.28 3.17 19.22
N LEU A 81 3.10 3.77 19.04
CA LEU A 81 1.85 3.18 19.51
C LEU A 81 1.59 1.84 18.82
N LYS A 82 1.82 1.73 17.51
CA LYS A 82 1.62 0.49 16.76
C LYS A 82 2.59 -0.60 17.21
N GLY A 83 3.87 -0.28 17.41
CA GLY A 83 4.86 -1.21 17.97
C GLY A 83 4.48 -1.68 19.38
N ARG A 84 3.98 -0.79 20.24
CA ARG A 84 3.48 -1.16 21.57
C ARG A 84 2.26 -2.08 21.50
N LEU A 85 1.34 -1.84 20.56
CA LEU A 85 0.17 -2.71 20.34
C LEU A 85 0.59 -4.10 19.86
N ILE A 86 1.49 -4.16 18.86
CA ILE A 86 2.04 -5.43 18.36
C ILE A 86 2.68 -6.20 19.51
N LYS A 87 3.58 -5.57 20.28
CA LYS A 87 4.22 -6.22 21.42
C LYS A 87 3.22 -6.69 22.48
N ALA A 88 2.28 -5.82 22.88
CA ALA A 88 1.33 -6.14 23.94
C ALA A 88 0.33 -7.25 23.58
N PHE A 89 0.00 -7.38 22.30
CA PHE A 89 -1.02 -8.34 21.87
C PHE A 89 -0.46 -9.60 21.21
N LEU A 90 0.63 -9.49 20.47
CA LEU A 90 1.11 -10.53 19.57
C LEU A 90 2.33 -11.29 20.09
N SER A 91 3.02 -10.83 21.14
CA SER A 91 4.12 -11.61 21.73
C SER A 91 3.64 -12.99 22.21
N GLY A 92 4.32 -14.03 21.73
CA GLY A 92 4.04 -15.43 22.04
C GLY A 92 2.83 -16.03 21.32
N VAL A 93 2.18 -15.29 20.43
CA VAL A 93 1.02 -15.76 19.67
C VAL A 93 1.47 -16.66 18.52
N GLU A 94 0.82 -17.80 18.36
CA GLU A 94 1.06 -18.70 17.24
C GLU A 94 0.63 -18.08 15.91
N VAL A 95 1.49 -18.20 14.89
CA VAL A 95 1.23 -17.65 13.55
C VAL A 95 -0.06 -18.22 12.96
N GLN A 96 -0.26 -19.54 13.06
CA GLN A 96 -1.45 -20.19 12.53
C GLN A 96 -2.74 -19.68 13.20
N TRP A 97 -2.71 -19.47 14.51
CA TRP A 97 -3.84 -18.89 15.23
C TRP A 97 -4.15 -17.46 14.74
N LEU A 98 -3.11 -16.64 14.52
CA LEU A 98 -3.32 -15.27 14.04
C LEU A 98 -3.92 -15.26 12.63
N GLN A 99 -3.43 -16.11 11.73
CA GLN A 99 -3.94 -16.26 10.38
C GLN A 99 -5.42 -16.70 10.37
N GLN A 100 -5.78 -17.69 11.20
CA GLN A 100 -7.18 -18.11 11.36
C GLN A 100 -8.08 -16.97 11.85
N LYS A 101 -7.59 -16.15 12.79
CA LYS A 101 -8.32 -14.96 13.26
C LYS A 101 -8.43 -13.90 12.17
N ALA A 102 -7.40 -13.71 11.36
CA ALA A 102 -7.42 -12.75 10.25
C ALA A 102 -8.47 -13.15 9.20
N GLU A 103 -8.53 -14.43 8.85
CA GLU A 103 -9.52 -14.99 7.93
C GLU A 103 -10.95 -14.76 8.46
N ALA A 104 -11.20 -15.16 9.71
CA ALA A 104 -12.50 -14.97 10.35
C ALA A 104 -12.88 -13.47 10.48
N PHE A 105 -11.91 -12.59 10.70
CA PHE A 105 -12.12 -11.15 10.74
C PHE A 105 -12.51 -10.60 9.37
N CYS A 106 -11.80 -10.99 8.31
CA CYS A 106 -12.12 -10.60 6.93
C CYS A 106 -13.55 -11.00 6.57
N GLN A 107 -13.90 -12.27 6.80
CA GLN A 107 -15.24 -12.79 6.48
C GLN A 107 -16.36 -12.02 7.21
N SER A 108 -16.20 -11.79 8.51
CA SER A 108 -17.23 -11.18 9.35
C SER A 108 -17.32 -9.65 9.23
N HIS A 109 -16.23 -8.96 8.88
CA HIS A 109 -16.18 -7.50 8.87
C HIS A 109 -16.19 -6.87 7.49
N TRP A 110 -16.02 -7.65 6.40
CA TRP A 110 -15.92 -7.16 5.03
C TRP A 110 -16.92 -6.06 4.67
N SER A 111 -18.22 -6.34 4.78
CA SER A 111 -19.29 -5.41 4.34
C SER A 111 -19.29 -4.09 5.14
N ARG A 112 -18.96 -4.16 6.43
CA ARG A 112 -18.93 -3.00 7.32
C ARG A 112 -17.60 -2.24 7.25
N LEU A 113 -16.51 -2.92 6.91
CA LEU A 113 -15.18 -2.33 6.88
C LEU A 113 -14.88 -1.67 5.53
N MET A 114 -15.19 -2.32 4.41
CA MET A 114 -14.83 -1.86 3.07
C MET A 114 -15.72 -0.72 2.58
N ARG A 115 -15.14 0.22 1.82
CA ARG A 115 -15.88 1.26 1.09
C ARG A 115 -16.28 0.72 -0.29
N PRO A 116 -17.58 0.73 -0.66
CA PRO A 116 -18.01 0.27 -1.98
C PRO A 116 -17.28 0.93 -3.15
N ALA A 117 -17.15 2.27 -3.13
CA ALA A 117 -16.43 3.02 -4.17
C ALA A 117 -14.95 2.64 -4.30
N ALA A 118 -14.31 2.19 -3.20
CA ALA A 118 -12.93 1.71 -3.28
C ALA A 118 -12.84 0.33 -3.93
N LEU A 119 -13.82 -0.55 -3.67
CA LEU A 119 -13.91 -1.86 -4.32
C LEU A 119 -14.15 -1.71 -5.83
N GLU A 120 -15.04 -0.81 -6.22
CA GLU A 120 -15.28 -0.46 -7.63
C GLU A 120 -14.01 0.08 -8.30
N SER A 121 -13.28 0.96 -7.61
CA SER A 121 -12.00 1.49 -8.13
C SER A 121 -10.96 0.39 -8.30
N ILE A 122 -10.84 -0.54 -7.34
CA ILE A 122 -9.91 -1.68 -7.46
C ILE A 122 -10.27 -2.55 -8.66
N ALA A 123 -11.54 -2.91 -8.81
CA ALA A 123 -12.01 -3.69 -9.96
C ALA A 123 -11.71 -2.97 -11.28
N ALA A 124 -11.95 -1.66 -11.36
CA ALA A 124 -11.65 -0.87 -12.55
C ALA A 124 -10.16 -0.80 -12.89
N GLU A 125 -9.25 -0.86 -11.90
CA GLU A 125 -7.81 -0.96 -12.18
C GLU A 125 -7.41 -2.35 -12.67
N ILE A 126 -8.00 -3.41 -12.10
CA ILE A 126 -7.80 -4.79 -12.59
C ILE A 126 -8.27 -4.91 -14.04
N ASP A 127 -9.45 -4.37 -14.37
CA ASP A 127 -10.01 -4.42 -15.74
C ASP A 127 -9.16 -3.67 -16.77
N LYS A 128 -8.36 -2.68 -16.33
CA LYS A 128 -7.38 -1.98 -17.16
C LYS A 128 -6.07 -2.75 -17.34
N GLY A 129 -5.94 -3.94 -16.75
CA GLY A 129 -4.72 -4.72 -16.76
C GLY A 129 -3.64 -4.19 -15.82
N ALA A 130 -4.00 -3.37 -14.82
CA ALA A 130 -3.04 -2.90 -13.82
C ALA A 130 -2.56 -4.05 -12.93
N ILE A 131 -1.29 -3.99 -12.53
CA ILE A 131 -0.86 -4.66 -11.30
C ILE A 131 -1.47 -3.86 -10.15
N VAL A 132 -2.31 -4.51 -9.34
CA VAL A 132 -2.95 -3.87 -8.18
C VAL A 132 -2.32 -4.37 -6.90
N THR A 133 -1.95 -3.44 -6.02
CA THR A 133 -1.23 -3.73 -4.78
C THR A 133 -1.80 -2.96 -3.61
N LEU A 134 -2.08 -3.65 -2.52
CA LEU A 134 -2.30 -3.02 -1.21
C LEU A 134 -0.95 -2.67 -0.59
N CYS A 135 -0.74 -1.42 -0.19
CA CYS A 135 0.48 -0.97 0.49
C CYS A 135 0.14 -0.31 1.82
N SER A 136 0.33 -1.01 2.93
CA SER A 136 -0.21 -0.61 4.24
C SER A 136 0.79 -0.76 5.38
N ALA A 137 0.72 0.15 6.36
CA ALA A 137 1.49 0.06 7.60
C ALA A 137 0.94 -1.01 8.57
N SER A 138 -0.18 -1.65 8.27
CA SER A 138 -0.75 -2.73 9.10
C SER A 138 -0.08 -4.07 8.81
N PRO A 139 -0.10 -5.01 9.78
CA PRO A 139 0.59 -6.27 9.60
C PRO A 139 0.09 -7.05 8.38
N ALA A 140 1.01 -7.46 7.50
CA ALA A 140 0.68 -8.17 6.26
C ALA A 140 -0.17 -9.42 6.54
N MET A 141 0.19 -10.20 7.57
CA MET A 141 -0.54 -11.40 7.97
C MET A 141 -2.01 -11.16 8.34
N VAL A 142 -2.36 -9.95 8.81
CA VAL A 142 -3.75 -9.58 9.12
C VAL A 142 -4.51 -9.16 7.86
N LEU A 143 -3.81 -8.57 6.89
CA LEU A 143 -4.40 -8.08 5.64
C LEU A 143 -4.43 -9.10 4.51
N GLN A 144 -3.66 -10.18 4.59
CA GLN A 144 -3.57 -11.20 3.54
C GLN A 144 -4.94 -11.72 3.10
N PRO A 145 -5.88 -12.08 4.01
CA PRO A 145 -7.21 -12.52 3.58
C PRO A 145 -8.03 -11.48 2.81
N PHE A 146 -7.76 -10.18 3.01
CA PHE A 146 -8.40 -9.12 2.24
C PHE A 146 -7.78 -9.01 0.85
N ALA A 147 -6.46 -9.11 0.75
CA ALA A 147 -5.73 -9.11 -0.52
C ALA A 147 -6.14 -10.31 -1.40
N ASP A 148 -6.18 -11.51 -0.80
CA ASP A 148 -6.59 -12.75 -1.48
C ASP A 148 -8.03 -12.65 -2.01
N ARG A 149 -8.95 -12.12 -1.19
CA ARG A 149 -10.34 -11.91 -1.59
C ARG A 149 -10.50 -10.88 -2.70
N LEU A 150 -9.66 -9.85 -2.72
CA LEU A 150 -9.61 -8.85 -3.78
C LEU A 150 -8.86 -9.34 -5.03
N LYS A 151 -8.08 -10.42 -4.91
CA LYS A 151 -7.16 -10.94 -5.93
C LYS A 151 -6.11 -9.91 -6.33
N VAL A 152 -5.47 -9.29 -5.34
CA VAL A 152 -4.45 -8.26 -5.50
C VAL A 152 -3.22 -8.57 -4.66
N GLU A 153 -2.10 -7.94 -5.00
CA GLU A 153 -0.85 -8.07 -4.26
C GLU A 153 -0.90 -7.35 -2.91
N LEU A 154 -0.01 -7.72 -1.98
CA LEU A 154 0.06 -7.10 -0.66
C LEU A 154 1.49 -6.80 -0.23
N ILE A 155 1.72 -5.54 0.15
CA ILE A 155 2.90 -5.04 0.83
C ILE A 155 2.47 -4.46 2.17
N GLY A 156 2.64 -5.24 3.24
CA GLY A 156 2.31 -4.86 4.61
C GLY A 156 3.55 -4.69 5.49
N THR A 157 3.33 -4.40 6.77
CA THR A 157 4.37 -4.51 7.80
C THR A 157 4.59 -5.98 8.16
N ASN A 158 5.85 -6.45 8.10
CA ASN A 158 6.19 -7.82 8.46
C ASN A 158 6.39 -7.95 9.97
N LEU A 159 5.97 -9.08 10.53
CA LEU A 159 6.12 -9.37 11.95
C LEU A 159 7.19 -10.44 12.10
N GLU A 160 8.06 -10.28 13.09
CA GLU A 160 9.11 -11.26 13.37
C GLU A 160 8.50 -12.55 13.97
N VAL A 161 8.91 -13.68 13.41
CA VAL A 161 8.47 -15.03 13.79
C VAL A 161 9.68 -15.87 14.17
N ILE A 162 9.62 -16.51 15.34
CA ILE A 162 10.61 -17.49 15.80
C ILE A 162 9.83 -18.73 16.27
N ASP A 163 10.23 -19.90 15.79
CA ASP A 163 9.62 -21.19 16.14
C ASP A 163 8.08 -21.21 16.00
N GLY A 164 7.57 -20.62 14.91
CA GLY A 164 6.13 -20.55 14.61
C GLY A 164 5.33 -19.58 15.49
N LYS A 165 5.99 -18.77 16.31
CA LYS A 165 5.37 -17.77 17.20
C LYS A 165 5.86 -16.37 16.90
N LEU A 166 4.95 -15.41 17.06
CA LEU A 166 5.24 -14.00 16.93
C LEU A 166 6.03 -13.51 18.14
N THR A 167 7.13 -12.81 17.92
CA THR A 167 7.93 -12.24 19.01
C THR A 167 7.29 -10.96 19.58
N GLY A 168 6.40 -10.35 18.80
CA GLY A 168 5.82 -9.03 19.07
C GLY A 168 6.70 -7.88 18.60
N LEU A 169 7.66 -8.15 17.71
CA LEU A 169 8.47 -7.17 17.01
C LEU A 169 8.11 -7.10 15.52
N ILE A 170 8.46 -5.97 14.90
CA ILE A 170 8.37 -5.77 13.45
C ILE A 170 9.66 -6.30 12.83
N GLU A 171 9.54 -7.06 11.76
CA GLU A 171 10.69 -7.46 10.95
C GLU A 171 11.02 -6.34 9.95
N GLY A 172 12.24 -5.81 10.03
CA GLY A 172 12.67 -4.65 9.26
C GLY A 172 11.98 -3.35 9.72
N SER A 173 11.44 -2.58 8.77
CA SER A 173 10.79 -1.28 9.05
C SER A 173 9.27 -1.35 9.00
N ASN A 174 8.58 -0.39 9.61
CA ASN A 174 7.14 -0.22 9.39
C ASN A 174 6.86 0.23 7.94
N CYS A 175 5.87 -0.33 7.26
CA CYS A 175 5.52 0.04 5.87
C CYS A 175 4.77 1.39 5.82
N ARG A 176 5.51 2.49 5.98
CA ARG A 176 4.96 3.84 6.11
C ARG A 176 5.93 4.89 5.55
N CYS A 177 5.39 6.00 5.03
CA CYS A 177 6.17 7.11 4.47
C CYS A 177 7.14 6.58 3.40
N ASP A 178 8.41 6.96 3.46
CA ASP A 178 9.47 6.49 2.55
C ASP A 178 9.56 4.97 2.45
N SER A 179 9.27 4.23 3.54
CA SER A 179 9.31 2.77 3.51
C SER A 179 8.25 2.16 2.58
N LYS A 180 7.15 2.87 2.25
CA LYS A 180 6.19 2.39 1.25
C LYS A 180 6.80 2.34 -0.14
N VAL A 181 7.48 3.43 -0.55
CA VAL A 181 8.13 3.53 -1.86
C VAL A 181 9.28 2.53 -1.95
N ALA A 182 10.17 2.49 -0.96
CA ALA A 182 11.29 1.56 -0.95
C ALA A 182 10.83 0.09 -1.00
N ARG A 183 9.74 -0.27 -0.31
CA ARG A 183 9.17 -1.64 -0.37
C ARG A 183 8.57 -1.94 -1.74
N LEU A 184 7.84 -1.01 -2.34
CA LEU A 184 7.33 -1.18 -3.71
C LEU A 184 8.48 -1.41 -4.69
N GLU A 185 9.54 -0.60 -4.61
CA GLU A 185 10.72 -0.76 -5.47
C GLU A 185 11.45 -2.08 -5.23
N SER A 186 11.50 -2.56 -3.98
CA SER A 186 12.10 -3.86 -3.69
C SER A 186 11.34 -5.04 -4.30
N VAL A 187 10.02 -4.90 -4.51
CA VAL A 187 9.16 -5.95 -5.06
C VAL A 187 9.06 -5.86 -6.58
N TYR A 188 8.87 -4.66 -7.12
CA TYR A 188 8.55 -4.44 -8.53
C TYR A 188 9.73 -3.92 -9.36
N GLY A 189 10.85 -3.56 -8.71
CA GLY A 189 11.94 -2.80 -9.33
C GLY A 189 11.64 -1.30 -9.37
N PRO A 190 12.48 -0.50 -10.07
CA PRO A 190 12.34 0.95 -10.13
C PRO A 190 10.93 1.37 -10.55
N LEU A 191 10.29 2.29 -9.82
CA LEU A 191 8.91 2.71 -10.13
C LEU A 191 8.80 3.47 -11.46
N THR A 192 9.93 3.96 -12.00
CA THR A 192 10.00 4.67 -13.29
C THR A 192 9.60 3.82 -14.49
N GLN A 193 9.60 2.49 -14.37
CA GLN A 193 9.11 1.59 -15.43
C GLN A 193 7.57 1.50 -15.48
N PHE A 194 6.88 2.07 -14.49
CA PHE A 194 5.43 2.02 -14.36
C PHE A 194 4.81 3.40 -14.49
N ARG A 195 3.58 3.43 -15.01
CA ARG A 195 2.65 4.49 -14.65
C ARG A 195 2.02 4.14 -13.32
N VAL A 196 2.44 4.83 -12.26
CA VAL A 196 1.98 4.61 -10.89
C VAL A 196 0.77 5.47 -10.60
N ARG A 197 -0.29 4.81 -10.13
CA ARG A 197 -1.48 5.43 -9.56
C ARG A 197 -1.56 5.08 -8.09
N ALA A 198 -1.84 6.07 -7.23
CA ALA A 198 -1.80 5.84 -5.78
C ALA A 198 -2.99 6.44 -5.05
N TRP A 199 -3.49 5.74 -4.03
CA TRP A 199 -4.58 6.19 -3.16
C TRP A 199 -4.12 6.17 -1.69
N GLY A 200 -4.40 7.25 -0.96
CA GLY A 200 -4.06 7.38 0.46
C GLY A 200 -4.89 8.42 1.19
N ASP A 201 -4.89 8.38 2.52
CA ASP A 201 -5.71 9.27 3.37
C ASP A 201 -4.95 9.95 4.52
N THR A 202 -3.71 9.53 4.79
CA THR A 202 -2.91 10.05 5.90
C THR A 202 -1.56 10.63 5.46
N ARG A 203 -0.90 11.34 6.39
CA ARG A 203 0.49 11.79 6.18
C ARG A 203 1.43 10.64 5.79
N GLY A 204 1.16 9.41 6.26
CA GLY A 204 2.02 8.26 5.97
C GLY A 204 2.02 7.82 4.50
N ASP A 205 1.18 8.44 3.68
CA ASP A 205 1.02 8.15 2.25
C ASP A 205 1.56 9.27 1.36
N HIS A 206 2.05 10.37 1.94
CA HIS A 206 2.48 11.54 1.17
C HIS A 206 3.61 11.19 0.19
N GLU A 207 4.57 10.38 0.61
CA GLU A 207 5.71 9.98 -0.19
C GLU A 207 5.29 9.03 -1.31
N LEU A 208 4.35 8.12 -1.04
CA LEU A 208 3.72 7.28 -2.06
C LEU A 208 2.96 8.12 -3.09
N LEU A 209 2.15 9.09 -2.63
CA LEU A 209 1.37 9.97 -3.50
C LEU A 209 2.27 10.91 -4.32
N ALA A 210 3.41 11.34 -3.78
CA ALA A 210 4.39 12.14 -4.48
C ALA A 210 5.16 11.36 -5.55
N ALA A 211 5.33 10.05 -5.37
CA ALA A 211 5.95 9.16 -6.35
C ALA A 211 5.01 8.77 -7.51
N ALA A 212 3.69 8.97 -7.36
CA ALA A 212 2.69 8.58 -8.34
C ALA A 212 2.44 9.66 -9.40
N GLN A 213 2.24 9.24 -10.65
CA GLN A 213 1.82 10.13 -11.73
C GLN A 213 0.33 10.50 -11.63
N ASP A 214 -0.50 9.59 -11.11
CA ASP A 214 -1.92 9.86 -10.82
C ASP A 214 -2.18 9.62 -9.32
N ALA A 215 -2.15 10.68 -8.52
CA ALA A 215 -2.27 10.61 -7.06
C ALA A 215 -3.70 10.94 -6.59
N HIS A 216 -4.25 10.14 -5.69
CA HIS A 216 -5.65 10.24 -5.24
C HIS A 216 -5.71 10.40 -3.71
N TRP A 217 -5.75 11.65 -3.24
CA TRP A 217 -5.86 11.95 -1.81
C TRP A 217 -7.31 11.89 -1.32
N ARG A 218 -7.58 11.00 -0.36
CA ARG A 218 -8.90 10.86 0.31
C ARG A 218 -10.07 10.72 -0.65
N LEU A 219 -9.86 10.15 -1.82
CA LEU A 219 -10.87 10.08 -2.89
C LEU A 219 -12.20 9.47 -2.41
N PHE A 220 -12.12 8.41 -1.62
CA PHE A 220 -13.26 7.65 -1.11
C PHE A 220 -13.88 8.23 0.17
N HIS A 221 -13.41 9.40 0.63
CA HIS A 221 -14.00 10.09 1.77
C HIS A 221 -15.15 10.99 1.31
N PRO A 222 -16.15 11.23 2.18
CA PRO A 222 -17.10 12.31 1.97
C PRO A 222 -16.39 13.63 1.71
N THR A 223 -16.94 14.48 0.85
CA THR A 223 -16.33 15.75 0.40
C THR A 223 -15.84 16.62 1.57
N TRP A 224 -16.61 16.71 2.65
CA TRP A 224 -16.26 17.46 3.86
C TRP A 224 -15.06 16.91 4.66
N ARG A 225 -14.63 15.66 4.40
CA ARG A 225 -13.42 15.05 4.99
C ARG A 225 -12.22 15.00 4.04
N ARG A 226 -12.39 15.37 2.76
CA ARG A 226 -11.32 15.44 1.74
C ARG A 226 -10.41 16.67 1.93
N GLY A 227 -10.09 17.00 3.19
CA GLY A 227 -9.27 18.17 3.53
C GLY A 227 -7.98 18.23 2.71
N ARG A 228 -7.41 19.44 2.58
CA ARG A 228 -6.30 19.70 1.64
C ARG A 228 -5.13 18.73 1.85
N TYR A 229 -4.61 18.20 0.73
CA TYR A 229 -3.33 17.51 0.71
C TYR A 229 -2.21 18.48 1.14
N LYS A 230 -1.29 17.99 1.97
CA LYS A 230 -0.17 18.77 2.50
C LYS A 230 1.17 18.05 2.30
N GLY A 231 1.24 17.13 1.34
CA GLY A 231 2.47 16.43 1.00
C GLY A 231 3.28 17.19 -0.05
N PRO A 232 4.34 16.54 -0.58
CA PRO A 232 5.22 17.13 -1.58
C PRO A 232 4.47 17.68 -2.81
N VAL A 233 4.90 18.83 -3.31
CA VAL A 233 4.23 19.61 -4.38
C VAL A 233 4.23 18.88 -5.73
N ASN A 234 5.15 17.93 -5.93
CA ASN A 234 5.27 17.15 -7.16
C ASN A 234 4.17 16.09 -7.34
N ALA A 235 3.32 15.85 -6.33
CA ALA A 235 2.18 14.94 -6.48
C ALA A 235 1.16 15.53 -7.46
N LYS A 236 0.98 14.90 -8.62
CA LYS A 236 -0.10 15.24 -9.56
C LYS A 236 -1.42 14.66 -9.05
N LEU A 237 -2.12 15.44 -8.23
CA LEU A 237 -3.40 15.02 -7.65
C LEU A 237 -4.48 14.97 -8.73
N HIS A 238 -5.08 13.81 -8.92
CA HIS A 238 -6.26 13.65 -9.74
C HIS A 238 -7.47 14.26 -9.02
N ASN A 239 -8.09 15.26 -9.65
CA ASN A 239 -9.22 15.96 -9.08
C ASN A 239 -10.54 15.28 -9.51
N PRO A 240 -11.27 14.60 -8.60
CA PRO A 240 -12.52 13.93 -8.94
C PRO A 240 -13.64 14.89 -9.38
N ASP A 241 -13.50 16.19 -9.08
CA ASP A 241 -14.52 17.20 -9.33
C ASP A 241 -14.24 18.04 -10.61
N GLY A 242 -13.31 17.59 -11.49
CA GLY A 242 -13.19 18.11 -12.85
C GLY A 242 -12.60 19.50 -13.00
N LYS A 243 -11.62 19.88 -12.18
CA LYS A 243 -10.74 21.03 -12.46
C LYS A 243 -9.28 20.61 -12.36
N ASP A 244 -8.71 20.21 -13.48
CA ASP A 244 -7.26 20.12 -13.64
C ASP A 244 -6.70 21.54 -13.61
N GLY A 245 -6.09 21.91 -12.50
CA GLY A 245 -5.43 23.19 -12.34
C GLY A 245 -4.32 23.07 -11.30
N PRO A 246 -3.11 23.60 -11.58
CA PRO A 246 -2.01 23.55 -10.62
C PRO A 246 -2.42 24.33 -9.37
N THR A 247 -2.26 23.71 -8.21
CA THR A 247 -2.41 24.40 -6.93
C THR A 247 -1.19 25.31 -6.76
N ARG A 248 -1.40 26.62 -6.88
CA ARG A 248 -0.44 27.65 -6.47
C ARG A 248 -0.30 27.70 -4.95
#